data_AF-A0A7W1CJJ1-F1
#
_entry.id   AF-A0A7W1CJJ1-F1
#
_cell.length_a   1.000
_cell.length_b   1.000
_cell.length_c   1.000
_cell.angle_alpha   90.00
_cell.angle_beta   90.00
_cell.angle_gamma   90.00
#
_symmetry.space_group_name_H-M   'P 1'
#
loop_
_entity.id
_entity.type
_entity.pdbx_description
1 polymer ?
#
loop_
_entity_poly.entity_id
_entity_poly.type
_entity_poly.pdbx_seq_one_letter_code
_entity_poly.pdbx_strand_id
1 'polypeptide(L)'
;MNVNPNFSSNLPPKVYVSEKKLFPQSPKPVIKDIVESLILNSLTSGNTINMTEVNSSWNKLIKNDKMIYRDKIFIPFCINEAKKNAANITNIFKQLNAFIEIAKIDPHHDITQAIQIAQKFGHPYHQFEAFLKIAKVDPKHDLTQAKFWASQDRTHMRLAAIRDIANFEAKYDLDEAIANLKDNDLPYSHLLLFKVKKEVEYDLEQAKETANNIEDPIYQSAAFLEIAKKDPEHNLTAASEAAQKIETPFDQFKAYLEIAKLDPQCDLFGAKRAVQNIEIGDLRFIFDELRTKIRVMLEIAKIDPQHDLAEAKEYAQNIEDPRDKFDAFLEIAKFDPQHDLAKAKECAGNIEDSNMKVAAFLEIAKFDPQYDLTEAKNEAQKIEDPYNQAFAFLEIAKVDPQHHITQAKQTAQNIKTNEWKLLAFLEIAKVDPQHDLTEARQIVESLSSPKGFLDLIELEAQYDLAKAKLTVKKIKDPNVRSKALLEIVKFEAQNNINQAKESAQSIDSDQAENKSYAFLEIAKVAVNVSSGL
;
A
#
# COMPACT_ATOMS: atom_id res chain seq x y z
N MET A 1 20.78 78.35 1.64
CA MET A 1 20.93 77.65 2.92
C MET A 1 20.94 76.16 2.60
N ASN A 2 22.09 75.62 2.21
CA ASN A 2 23.13 74.99 3.05
C ASN A 2 22.97 73.47 2.88
N VAL A 3 23.86 72.68 2.26
CA VAL A 3 25.27 72.84 1.90
C VAL A 3 25.57 71.98 0.64
N ASN A 4 26.26 72.58 -0.33
CA ASN A 4 26.99 72.00 -1.50
C ASN A 4 28.33 71.38 -0.98
N PRO A 5 29.26 70.69 -1.70
CA PRO A 5 29.39 70.63 -3.17
C PRO A 5 30.04 69.38 -3.83
N ASN A 6 29.84 69.33 -5.15
CA ASN A 6 30.78 69.11 -6.28
C ASN A 6 32.21 68.56 -6.03
N PHE A 7 32.67 67.70 -6.97
CA PHE A 7 33.68 67.96 -8.03
C PHE A 7 34.21 66.58 -8.51
N SER A 8 33.88 66.09 -9.71
CA SER A 8 34.44 66.44 -11.03
C SER A 8 35.97 66.35 -11.14
N SER A 9 36.38 65.48 -12.07
CA SER A 9 37.52 65.56 -12.99
C SER A 9 38.87 64.88 -12.64
N ASN A 10 39.08 63.78 -13.38
CA ASN A 10 40.18 63.56 -14.34
C ASN A 10 41.60 63.14 -13.91
N LEU A 11 42.04 62.05 -14.61
CA LEU A 11 43.39 61.58 -15.00
C LEU A 11 44.08 60.53 -14.10
N PRO A 12 45.00 59.68 -14.65
CA PRO A 12 45.03 58.96 -15.94
C PRO A 12 45.40 57.44 -15.73
N PRO A 13 45.60 56.60 -16.76
CA PRO A 13 45.59 55.14 -16.60
C PRO A 13 46.93 54.61 -16.06
N LYS A 14 46.88 53.68 -15.11
CA LYS A 14 48.05 52.90 -14.68
C LYS A 14 47.80 51.40 -14.84
N VAL A 15 48.42 50.89 -15.90
CA VAL A 15 49.13 49.61 -16.01
C VAL A 15 48.98 48.70 -14.77
N TYR A 16 48.23 47.60 -14.92
CA TYR A 16 48.33 46.45 -14.03
C TYR A 16 49.58 45.65 -14.41
N VAL A 17 50.67 45.85 -13.66
CA VAL A 17 51.75 44.86 -13.55
C VAL A 17 51.51 44.04 -12.28
N SER A 18 51.67 42.74 -12.46
CA SER A 18 51.61 41.64 -11.51
C SER A 18 52.22 41.91 -10.13
N GLU A 19 51.51 41.50 -9.08
CA GLU A 19 52.15 40.95 -7.88
C GLU A 19 51.47 39.63 -7.47
N LYS A 20 52.23 38.54 -7.65
CA LYS A 20 52.07 37.27 -6.95
C LYS A 20 52.21 37.48 -5.45
N LYS A 21 51.19 37.13 -4.67
CA LYS A 21 51.31 36.54 -3.31
C LYS A 21 50.22 35.47 -3.20
N LEU A 22 50.58 34.20 -3.36
CA LEU A 22 50.80 33.25 -2.24
C LEU A 22 49.56 33.06 -1.37
N PHE A 23 48.62 32.25 -1.87
CA PHE A 23 47.73 31.46 -1.02
C PHE A 23 48.28 30.03 -0.97
N PRO A 24 48.43 29.41 0.20
CA PRO A 24 48.73 27.98 0.27
C PRO A 24 47.52 27.20 -0.26
N GLN A 25 47.77 26.38 -1.27
CA GLN A 25 46.88 25.31 -1.71
C GLN A 25 46.49 24.48 -0.49
N SER A 26 45.20 24.49 -0.13
CA SER A 26 44.68 23.54 0.87
C SER A 26 44.75 22.12 0.29
N PRO A 27 45.36 21.14 0.97
CA PRO A 27 45.39 19.77 0.49
C PRO A 27 44.03 19.13 0.75
N LYS A 28 43.17 19.07 -0.27
CA LYS A 28 41.84 18.41 -0.22
C LYS A 28 41.61 17.18 -1.13
N PRO A 29 42.62 16.48 -1.70
CA PRO A 29 42.38 15.14 -2.29
C PRO A 29 42.62 13.99 -1.29
N VAL A 30 43.40 14.23 -0.23
CA VAL A 30 43.95 13.18 0.64
C VAL A 30 42.88 12.37 1.37
N ILE A 31 41.79 12.98 1.84
CA ILE A 31 40.75 12.23 2.59
C ILE A 31 39.95 11.32 1.67
N LYS A 32 39.63 11.78 0.45
CA LYS A 32 38.90 10.97 -0.53
C LYS A 32 39.75 9.78 -0.97
N ASP A 33 41.02 10.02 -1.30
CA ASP A 33 41.94 8.98 -1.76
C ASP A 33 42.26 7.97 -0.63
N ILE A 34 42.35 8.42 0.63
CA ILE A 34 42.52 7.54 1.80
C ILE A 34 41.27 6.69 2.03
N VAL A 35 40.07 7.28 1.95
CA VAL A 35 38.81 6.53 2.14
C VAL A 35 38.61 5.54 0.99
N GLU A 36 38.82 5.97 -0.26
CA GLU A 36 38.72 5.10 -1.44
C GLU A 36 39.75 3.96 -1.39
N SER A 37 41.00 4.22 -1.00
CA SER A 37 42.04 3.18 -0.90
C SER A 37 41.82 2.21 0.27
N LEU A 38 41.41 2.70 1.45
CA LEU A 38 41.06 1.84 2.59
C LEU A 38 39.89 0.92 2.26
N ILE A 39 38.93 1.40 1.47
CA ILE A 39 37.74 0.65 1.09
C ILE A 39 38.01 -0.29 -0.08
N LEU A 40 38.72 0.14 -1.13
CA LEU A 40 39.13 -0.74 -2.23
C LEU A 40 39.98 -1.89 -1.71
N ASN A 41 40.94 -1.62 -0.82
CA ASN A 41 41.78 -2.65 -0.24
C ASN A 41 40.96 -3.62 0.61
N SER A 42 39.96 -3.15 1.35
CA SER A 42 39.10 -4.02 2.17
C SER A 42 38.13 -4.86 1.33
N LEU A 43 37.56 -4.29 0.26
CA LEU A 43 36.68 -4.99 -0.68
C LEU A 43 37.42 -6.05 -1.49
N THR A 44 38.69 -5.83 -1.81
CA THR A 44 39.53 -6.79 -2.54
C THR A 44 40.17 -7.84 -1.64
N SER A 45 40.42 -7.53 -0.36
CA SER A 45 41.12 -8.44 0.57
C SER A 45 40.22 -9.28 1.47
N GLY A 46 38.90 -9.04 1.50
CA GLY A 46 37.95 -9.79 2.34
C GLY A 46 38.13 -9.59 3.86
N ASN A 47 38.86 -8.56 4.29
CA ASN A 47 39.11 -8.28 5.71
C ASN A 47 37.96 -7.50 6.36
N THR A 48 37.76 -7.71 7.67
CA THR A 48 36.80 -6.94 8.48
C THR A 48 37.24 -5.47 8.59
N ILE A 49 36.37 -4.57 8.11
CA ILE A 49 36.59 -3.13 8.13
C ILE A 49 36.52 -2.61 9.59
N ASN A 50 37.48 -1.78 9.99
CA ASN A 50 37.36 -0.99 11.22
C ASN A 50 36.34 0.15 11.02
N MET A 51 35.08 -0.14 11.36
CA MET A 51 33.95 0.76 11.10
C MET A 51 34.02 2.08 11.88
N THR A 52 34.80 2.15 12.97
CA THR A 52 34.98 3.39 13.74
C THR A 52 35.73 4.45 12.93
N GLU A 53 36.74 4.05 12.15
CA GLU A 53 37.48 4.97 11.27
C GLU A 53 36.67 5.38 10.04
N VAL A 54 35.88 4.46 9.48
CA VAL A 54 34.97 4.75 8.36
C VAL A 54 33.89 5.74 8.79
N ASN A 55 33.29 5.56 9.97
CA ASN A 55 32.24 6.46 10.47
C ASN A 55 32.79 7.86 10.81
N SER A 56 33.98 7.94 11.40
CA SER A 56 34.70 9.21 11.64
C SER A 56 35.00 9.95 10.34
N SER A 57 35.33 9.22 9.27
CA SER A 57 35.62 9.78 7.96
C SER A 57 34.35 10.19 7.20
N TRP A 58 33.28 9.38 7.29
CA TRP A 58 31.96 9.63 6.69
C TRP A 58 31.34 10.94 7.18
N ASN A 59 31.41 11.20 8.49
CA ASN A 59 30.87 12.43 9.08
C ASN A 59 31.64 13.70 8.66
N LYS A 60 32.86 13.55 8.13
CA LYS A 60 33.70 14.65 7.62
C LYS A 60 33.53 14.91 6.12
N LEU A 61 32.81 14.06 5.38
CA LEU A 61 32.55 14.25 3.95
C LEU A 61 31.52 15.35 3.71
N ILE A 62 31.76 16.19 2.70
CA ILE A 62 30.77 17.14 2.16
C ILE A 62 29.66 16.38 1.40
N LYS A 63 28.48 17.00 1.27
CA LYS A 63 27.25 16.38 0.72
C LYS A 63 27.48 15.62 -0.60
N ASN A 64 28.27 16.18 -1.51
CA ASN A 64 28.57 15.57 -2.81
C ASN A 64 29.42 14.29 -2.71
N ASP A 65 30.37 14.25 -1.78
CA ASP A 65 31.21 13.06 -1.57
C ASP A 65 30.43 11.93 -0.89
N LYS A 66 29.45 12.27 -0.02
CA LYS A 66 28.52 11.30 0.57
C LYS A 66 27.63 10.64 -0.50
N MET A 67 27.20 11.40 -1.50
CA MET A 67 26.41 10.88 -2.62
C MET A 67 27.23 9.92 -3.49
N ILE A 68 28.46 10.31 -3.87
CA ILE A 68 29.37 9.45 -4.66
C ILE A 68 29.65 8.13 -3.93
N TYR A 69 29.98 8.18 -2.65
CA TYR A 69 30.23 6.98 -1.87
C TYR A 69 28.96 6.11 -1.76
N ARG A 70 27.82 6.71 -1.47
CA ARG A 70 26.56 5.96 -1.33
C ARG A 70 26.23 5.22 -2.63
N ASP A 71 26.28 5.93 -3.76
CA ASP A 71 25.80 5.42 -5.04
C ASP A 71 26.82 4.48 -5.71
N LYS A 72 28.13 4.73 -5.55
CA LYS A 72 29.18 3.93 -6.20
C LYS A 72 29.78 2.81 -5.35
N ILE A 73 29.62 2.86 -4.03
CA ILE A 73 30.29 1.92 -3.11
C ILE A 73 29.25 1.20 -2.25
N PHE A 74 28.42 1.96 -1.54
CA PHE A 74 27.55 1.38 -0.52
C PHE A 74 26.39 0.57 -1.12
N ILE A 75 25.64 1.14 -2.07
CA ILE A 75 24.53 0.44 -2.74
C ILE A 75 25.03 -0.83 -3.45
N PRO A 76 26.11 -0.78 -4.26
CA PRO A 76 26.70 -2.00 -4.83
C PRO A 76 27.13 -3.04 -3.80
N PHE A 77 27.69 -2.62 -2.66
CA PHE A 77 28.03 -3.54 -1.56
C PHE A 77 26.79 -4.26 -1.02
N CYS A 78 25.72 -3.53 -0.69
CA CYS A 78 24.49 -4.12 -0.17
C CYS A 78 23.83 -5.07 -1.18
N ILE A 79 23.82 -4.68 -2.47
CA ILE A 79 23.33 -5.54 -3.56
C ILE A 79 24.17 -6.82 -3.64
N ASN A 80 25.50 -6.74 -3.59
CA ASN A 80 26.38 -7.90 -3.66
C ASN A 80 26.20 -8.84 -2.46
N GLU A 81 26.06 -8.30 -1.25
CA GLU A 81 25.75 -9.11 -0.06
C GLU A 81 24.35 -9.74 -0.18
N ALA A 82 23.35 -9.03 -0.68
CA ALA A 82 22.04 -9.59 -0.95
C ALA A 82 22.13 -10.75 -1.97
N LYS A 83 22.84 -10.57 -3.11
CA LYS A 83 23.05 -11.62 -4.13
C LYS A 83 23.73 -12.86 -3.53
N LYS A 84 24.78 -12.66 -2.73
CA LYS A 84 25.51 -13.74 -2.06
C LYS A 84 24.63 -14.54 -1.11
N ASN A 85 23.79 -13.86 -0.31
CA ASN A 85 22.88 -14.53 0.61
C ASN A 85 21.71 -15.19 -0.12
N ALA A 86 21.16 -14.55 -1.16
CA ALA A 86 20.13 -15.13 -2.03
C ALA A 86 20.62 -16.44 -2.66
N ALA A 87 21.88 -16.52 -3.12
CA ALA A 87 22.46 -17.75 -3.67
C ALA A 87 22.43 -18.95 -2.69
N ASN A 88 22.39 -18.71 -1.38
CA ASN A 88 22.34 -19.75 -0.35
C ASN A 88 20.91 -20.16 0.05
N ILE A 89 19.87 -19.54 -0.50
CA ILE A 89 18.48 -19.92 -0.24
C ILE A 89 18.18 -21.26 -0.92
N THR A 90 17.82 -22.27 -0.12
CA THR A 90 17.57 -23.64 -0.60
C THR A 90 16.25 -23.80 -1.35
N ASN A 91 15.22 -23.04 -0.98
CA ASN A 91 13.93 -23.05 -1.66
C ASN A 91 14.02 -22.22 -2.95
N ILE A 92 13.88 -22.88 -4.10
CA ILE A 92 14.09 -22.28 -5.42
C ILE A 92 13.12 -21.13 -5.74
N PHE A 93 11.88 -21.15 -5.24
CA PHE A 93 10.93 -20.05 -5.43
C PHE A 93 11.33 -18.82 -4.62
N LYS A 94 11.76 -19.02 -3.37
CA LYS A 94 12.27 -17.95 -2.51
C LYS A 94 13.56 -17.38 -3.07
N GLN A 95 14.43 -18.24 -3.58
CA GLN A 95 15.67 -17.85 -4.25
C GLN A 95 15.38 -16.96 -5.46
N LEU A 96 14.48 -17.38 -6.36
CA LEU A 96 14.03 -16.59 -7.50
C LEU A 96 13.53 -15.21 -7.06
N ASN A 97 12.58 -15.18 -6.12
CA ASN A 97 11.98 -13.93 -5.65
C ASN A 97 13.04 -12.98 -5.08
N ALA A 98 14.02 -13.49 -4.31
CA ALA A 98 15.11 -12.68 -3.79
C ALA A 98 15.93 -12.04 -4.92
N PHE A 99 16.31 -12.79 -5.96
CA PHE A 99 17.04 -12.25 -7.11
C PHE A 99 16.22 -11.26 -7.94
N ILE A 100 14.91 -11.47 -8.10
CA ILE A 100 14.02 -10.52 -8.78
C ILE A 100 13.94 -9.21 -7.99
N GLU A 101 13.78 -9.28 -6.67
CA GLU A 101 13.76 -8.08 -5.82
C GLU A 101 15.09 -7.33 -5.84
N ILE A 102 16.21 -8.06 -5.88
CA ILE A 102 17.54 -7.46 -6.04
C ILE A 102 17.65 -6.77 -7.41
N ALA A 103 17.19 -7.40 -8.49
CA ALA A 103 17.27 -6.82 -9.84
C ALA A 103 16.47 -5.51 -9.99
N LYS A 104 15.36 -5.36 -9.25
CA LYS A 104 14.55 -4.11 -9.24
C LYS A 104 15.32 -2.90 -8.70
N ILE A 105 16.32 -3.13 -7.84
CA ILE A 105 17.10 -2.06 -7.21
C ILE A 105 18.53 -1.98 -7.76
N ASP A 106 18.96 -2.97 -8.53
CA ASP A 106 20.25 -3.00 -9.18
C ASP A 106 20.26 -1.97 -10.31
N PRO A 107 21.16 -0.97 -10.33
CA PRO A 107 21.26 -0.01 -11.43
C PRO A 107 21.44 -0.69 -12.80
N HIS A 108 22.06 -1.88 -12.82
CA HIS A 108 22.28 -2.65 -14.04
C HIS A 108 21.12 -3.61 -14.37
N HIS A 109 20.10 -3.69 -13.51
CA HIS A 109 18.96 -4.60 -13.65
C HIS A 109 19.41 -6.04 -13.95
N ASP A 110 20.47 -6.52 -13.29
CA ASP A 110 21.04 -7.83 -13.55
C ASP A 110 20.10 -8.95 -13.08
N ILE A 111 19.38 -9.49 -14.06
CA ILE A 111 18.41 -10.59 -13.92
C ILE A 111 19.00 -11.96 -14.25
N THR A 112 20.31 -12.05 -14.56
CA THR A 112 20.96 -13.28 -15.06
C THR A 112 20.73 -14.47 -14.14
N GLN A 113 20.89 -14.27 -12.83
CA GLN A 113 20.67 -15.31 -11.83
C GLN A 113 19.18 -15.71 -11.72
N ALA A 114 18.27 -14.73 -11.81
CA ALA A 114 16.84 -15.02 -11.80
C ALA A 114 16.44 -15.88 -13.01
N ILE A 115 16.98 -15.60 -14.21
CA ILE A 115 16.79 -16.41 -15.42
C ILE A 115 17.30 -17.83 -15.20
N GLN A 116 18.53 -18.00 -14.71
CA GLN A 116 19.12 -19.32 -14.46
C GLN A 116 18.30 -20.14 -13.46
N ILE A 117 17.68 -19.49 -12.48
CA ILE A 117 16.79 -20.13 -11.51
C ILE A 117 15.44 -20.48 -12.16
N ALA A 118 14.87 -19.56 -12.95
CA ALA A 118 13.62 -19.78 -13.67
C ALA A 118 13.70 -21.01 -14.60
N GLN A 119 14.84 -21.21 -15.27
CA GLN A 119 15.06 -22.37 -16.13
C GLN A 119 15.08 -23.71 -15.38
N LYS A 120 15.36 -23.72 -14.08
CA LYS A 120 15.42 -24.95 -13.27
C LYS A 120 14.06 -25.44 -12.79
N PHE A 121 12.98 -24.67 -12.95
CA PHE A 121 11.64 -25.17 -12.59
C PHE A 121 11.24 -26.32 -13.50
N GLY A 122 10.81 -27.44 -12.90
CA GLY A 122 10.44 -28.64 -13.65
C GLY A 122 9.06 -28.59 -14.32
N HIS A 123 8.21 -27.62 -13.95
CA HIS A 123 6.85 -27.50 -14.48
C HIS A 123 6.75 -26.25 -15.39
N PRO A 124 6.22 -26.37 -16.63
CA PRO A 124 6.10 -25.26 -17.58
C PRO A 124 5.39 -24.02 -17.01
N TYR A 125 4.32 -24.22 -16.23
CA TYR A 125 3.62 -23.13 -15.55
C TYR A 125 4.53 -22.34 -14.59
N HIS A 126 5.34 -23.01 -13.77
CA HIS A 126 6.25 -22.32 -12.85
C HIS A 126 7.36 -21.58 -13.59
N GLN A 127 7.81 -22.12 -14.73
CA GLN A 127 8.75 -21.42 -15.61
C GLN A 127 8.10 -20.17 -16.19
N PHE A 128 6.88 -20.27 -16.71
CA PHE A 128 6.08 -19.14 -17.17
C PHE A 128 5.95 -18.07 -16.08
N GLU A 129 5.49 -18.42 -14.87
CA GLU A 129 5.31 -17.45 -13.79
C GLU A 129 6.63 -16.77 -13.42
N ALA A 130 7.74 -17.54 -13.41
CA ALA A 130 9.06 -17.02 -13.14
C ALA A 130 9.50 -16.01 -14.20
N PHE A 131 9.41 -16.36 -15.49
CA PHE A 131 9.77 -15.49 -16.60
C PHE A 131 8.85 -14.27 -16.70
N LEU A 132 7.56 -14.40 -16.39
CA LEU A 132 6.66 -13.25 -16.34
C LEU A 132 7.05 -12.29 -15.20
N LYS A 133 7.45 -12.79 -14.03
CA LYS A 133 7.95 -11.95 -12.94
C LYS A 133 9.26 -11.25 -13.31
N ILE A 134 10.13 -11.91 -14.06
CA ILE A 134 11.38 -11.32 -14.58
C ILE A 134 11.08 -10.25 -15.64
N ALA A 135 10.16 -10.52 -16.57
CA ALA A 135 9.75 -9.58 -17.61
C ALA A 135 9.16 -8.29 -17.01
N LYS A 136 8.53 -8.36 -15.83
CA LYS A 136 8.08 -7.16 -15.09
C LYS A 136 9.22 -6.25 -14.62
N VAL A 137 10.46 -6.75 -14.56
CA VAL A 137 11.67 -5.98 -14.23
C VAL A 137 12.41 -5.56 -15.50
N ASP A 138 12.57 -6.47 -16.46
CA ASP A 138 13.14 -6.18 -17.79
C ASP A 138 12.24 -6.74 -18.90
N PRO A 139 11.33 -5.91 -19.45
CA PRO A 139 10.35 -6.34 -20.44
C PRO A 139 10.99 -6.81 -21.75
N LYS A 140 12.17 -6.29 -22.11
CA LYS A 140 12.78 -6.49 -23.43
C LYS A 140 13.35 -7.88 -23.62
N HIS A 141 13.79 -8.53 -22.55
CA HIS A 141 14.49 -9.82 -22.64
C HIS A 141 13.57 -11.02 -22.39
N ASP A 142 12.60 -10.92 -21.47
CA ASP A 142 11.95 -12.12 -20.93
C ASP A 142 10.46 -12.29 -21.25
N LEU A 143 9.83 -11.31 -21.92
CA LEU A 143 8.45 -11.49 -22.40
C LEU A 143 8.36 -12.61 -23.44
N THR A 144 9.37 -12.74 -24.31
CA THR A 144 9.47 -13.83 -25.29
C THR A 144 9.55 -15.20 -24.61
N GLN A 145 10.33 -15.32 -23.53
CA GLN A 145 10.43 -16.56 -22.77
C GLN A 145 9.13 -16.88 -22.02
N ALA A 146 8.47 -15.87 -21.43
CA ALA A 146 7.16 -16.04 -20.82
C ALA A 146 6.12 -16.54 -21.84
N LYS A 147 6.06 -15.94 -23.04
CA LYS A 147 5.20 -16.39 -24.16
C LYS A 147 5.51 -17.82 -24.58
N PHE A 148 6.79 -18.17 -24.71
CA PHE A 148 7.21 -19.53 -25.04
C PHE A 148 6.67 -20.53 -24.02
N TRP A 149 6.93 -20.35 -22.73
CA TRP A 149 6.49 -21.29 -21.70
C TRP A 149 4.97 -21.35 -21.52
N ALA A 150 4.27 -20.22 -21.66
CA ALA A 150 2.79 -20.20 -21.66
C ALA A 150 2.22 -21.06 -22.79
N SER A 151 2.85 -21.06 -23.97
CA SER A 151 2.42 -21.90 -25.11
C SER A 151 2.64 -23.40 -24.90
N GLN A 152 3.61 -23.78 -24.06
CA GLN A 152 3.95 -25.19 -23.77
C GLN A 152 2.98 -25.82 -22.74
N ASP A 153 2.28 -25.02 -21.96
CA ASP A 153 1.30 -25.51 -21.00
C ASP A 153 0.04 -26.00 -21.72
N ARG A 154 -0.37 -27.24 -21.45
CA ARG A 154 -1.56 -27.88 -22.04
C ARG A 154 -2.76 -27.88 -21.10
N THR A 155 -2.67 -27.18 -19.97
CA THR A 155 -3.70 -27.15 -18.93
C THR A 155 -4.55 -25.88 -19.01
N HIS A 156 -5.59 -25.79 -18.18
CA HIS A 156 -6.39 -24.58 -17.99
C HIS A 156 -5.54 -23.35 -17.58
N MET A 157 -4.33 -23.57 -17.05
CA MET A 157 -3.40 -22.51 -16.68
C MET A 157 -2.79 -21.77 -17.88
N ARG A 158 -2.80 -22.37 -19.08
CA ARG A 158 -2.35 -21.69 -20.32
C ARG A 158 -3.17 -20.44 -20.62
N LEU A 159 -4.49 -20.51 -20.47
CA LEU A 159 -5.36 -19.37 -20.75
C LEU A 159 -5.16 -18.24 -19.74
N ALA A 160 -4.94 -18.58 -18.46
CA ALA A 160 -4.56 -17.61 -17.45
C ALA A 160 -3.20 -16.96 -17.76
N ALA A 161 -2.23 -17.76 -18.20
CA ALA A 161 -0.91 -17.27 -18.58
C ALA A 161 -0.94 -16.31 -19.77
N ILE A 162 -1.69 -16.64 -20.82
CA ILE A 162 -1.89 -15.77 -21.99
C ILE A 162 -2.57 -14.47 -21.58
N ARG A 163 -3.57 -14.53 -20.69
CA ARG A 163 -4.22 -13.33 -20.15
C ARG A 163 -3.25 -12.43 -19.40
N ASP A 164 -2.41 -13.00 -18.55
CA ASP A 164 -1.43 -12.24 -17.78
C ASP A 164 -0.34 -11.60 -18.66
N ILE A 165 0.07 -12.31 -19.73
CA ILE A 165 0.99 -11.78 -20.74
C ILE A 165 0.36 -10.58 -21.45
N ALA A 166 -0.84 -10.74 -21.99
CA ALA A 166 -1.51 -9.67 -22.71
C ALA A 166 -1.74 -8.44 -21.81
N ASN A 167 -2.15 -8.65 -20.55
CA ASN A 167 -2.31 -7.55 -19.59
C ASN A 167 -0.99 -6.82 -19.29
N PHE A 168 0.13 -7.53 -19.27
CA PHE A 168 1.44 -6.93 -19.09
C PHE A 168 1.91 -6.20 -20.36
N GLU A 169 1.73 -6.83 -21.51
CA GLU A 169 2.09 -6.34 -22.84
C GLU A 169 1.34 -5.07 -23.22
N ALA A 170 0.05 -4.97 -22.84
CA ALA A 170 -0.80 -3.81 -23.06
C ALA A 170 -0.21 -2.47 -22.56
N LYS A 171 0.77 -2.51 -21.66
CA LYS A 171 1.53 -1.34 -21.19
C LYS A 171 2.47 -0.76 -22.24
N TYR A 172 2.97 -1.60 -23.15
CA TYR A 172 3.98 -1.26 -24.14
C TYR A 172 3.44 -1.35 -25.57
N ASP A 173 2.66 -2.40 -25.86
CA ASP A 173 2.02 -2.63 -27.14
C ASP A 173 0.60 -3.16 -26.91
N LEU A 174 -0.38 -2.26 -27.03
CA LEU A 174 -1.78 -2.59 -26.77
C LEU A 174 -2.40 -3.42 -27.89
N ASP A 175 -1.97 -3.19 -29.13
CA ASP A 175 -2.52 -3.88 -30.30
C ASP A 175 -2.02 -5.33 -30.33
N GLU A 176 -0.75 -5.58 -30.02
CA GLU A 176 -0.22 -6.94 -29.88
C GLU A 176 -0.91 -7.70 -28.73
N ALA A 177 -1.15 -7.04 -27.60
CA ALA A 177 -1.88 -7.63 -26.48
C ALA A 177 -3.32 -8.04 -26.85
N ILE A 178 -4.04 -7.18 -27.58
CA ILE A 178 -5.40 -7.48 -28.06
C ILE A 178 -5.38 -8.63 -29.07
N ALA A 179 -4.44 -8.60 -30.03
CA ALA A 179 -4.29 -9.68 -31.02
C ALA A 179 -4.02 -11.03 -30.33
N ASN A 180 -3.14 -11.05 -29.33
CA ASN A 180 -2.81 -12.26 -28.57
C ASN A 180 -4.01 -12.86 -27.83
N LEU A 181 -4.89 -12.05 -27.25
CA LEU A 181 -6.12 -12.55 -26.62
C LEU A 181 -7.13 -13.05 -27.65
N LYS A 182 -7.31 -12.29 -28.73
CA LYS A 182 -8.24 -12.62 -29.81
C LYS A 182 -7.89 -13.95 -30.48
N ASP A 183 -6.61 -14.18 -30.78
CA ASP A 183 -6.12 -15.42 -31.40
C ASP A 183 -6.30 -16.67 -30.51
N ASN A 184 -6.60 -16.48 -29.22
CA ASN A 184 -6.84 -17.56 -28.26
C ASN A 184 -8.30 -17.61 -27.76
N ASP A 185 -9.23 -16.92 -28.43
CA ASP A 185 -10.65 -16.84 -28.08
C ASP A 185 -10.89 -16.43 -26.61
N LEU A 186 -10.03 -15.57 -26.07
CA LEU A 186 -10.11 -15.09 -24.68
C LEU A 186 -10.79 -13.73 -24.61
N PRO A 187 -11.66 -13.46 -23.62
CA PRO A 187 -12.27 -12.14 -23.45
C PRO A 187 -11.22 -11.01 -23.38
N TYR A 188 -11.41 -9.97 -24.17
CA TYR A 188 -10.50 -8.83 -24.31
C TYR A 188 -11.18 -7.46 -24.20
N SER A 189 -12.47 -7.44 -23.82
CA SER A 189 -13.28 -6.23 -23.65
C SER A 189 -12.64 -5.18 -22.73
N HIS A 190 -11.90 -5.60 -21.70
CA HIS A 190 -11.19 -4.68 -20.80
C HIS A 190 -9.98 -4.00 -21.47
N LEU A 191 -9.29 -4.69 -22.39
CA LEU A 191 -8.19 -4.09 -23.17
C LEU A 191 -8.73 -3.14 -24.24
N LEU A 192 -9.88 -3.45 -24.85
CA LEU A 192 -10.57 -2.52 -25.74
C LEU A 192 -11.01 -1.26 -25.00
N LEU A 193 -11.56 -1.37 -23.78
CA LEU A 193 -11.84 -0.20 -22.95
C LEU A 193 -10.57 0.62 -22.67
N PHE A 194 -9.44 -0.04 -22.38
CA PHE A 194 -8.16 0.65 -22.19
C PHE A 194 -7.69 1.35 -23.48
N LYS A 195 -7.94 0.74 -24.65
CA LYS A 195 -7.67 1.33 -25.95
C LYS A 195 -8.53 2.57 -26.20
N VAL A 196 -9.84 2.49 -25.94
CA VAL A 196 -10.76 3.64 -25.99
C VAL A 196 -10.25 4.80 -25.13
N LYS A 197 -9.83 4.53 -23.88
CA LYS A 197 -9.31 5.58 -22.98
C LYS A 197 -8.10 6.33 -23.56
N LYS A 198 -7.22 5.64 -24.29
CA LYS A 198 -6.10 6.28 -24.99
C LYS A 198 -6.60 7.06 -26.22
N GLU A 199 -7.42 6.43 -27.05
CA GLU A 199 -7.94 7.02 -28.29
C GLU A 199 -8.75 8.29 -28.05
N VAL A 200 -9.52 8.36 -26.97
CA VAL A 200 -10.28 9.57 -26.57
C VAL A 200 -9.40 10.82 -26.45
N GLU A 201 -8.10 10.68 -26.19
CA GLU A 201 -7.18 11.82 -26.09
C GLU A 201 -6.75 12.40 -27.44
N TYR A 202 -6.81 11.62 -28.53
CA TYR A 202 -6.24 12.02 -29.83
C TYR A 202 -7.15 11.77 -31.04
N ASP A 203 -8.11 10.85 -30.97
CA ASP A 203 -9.03 10.49 -32.04
C ASP A 203 -10.35 9.95 -31.47
N LEU A 204 -11.35 10.84 -31.34
CA LEU A 204 -12.67 10.48 -30.82
C LEU A 204 -13.45 9.54 -31.74
N GLU A 205 -13.24 9.59 -33.05
CA GLU A 205 -13.97 8.71 -33.98
C GLU A 205 -13.41 7.30 -33.93
N GLN A 206 -12.09 7.16 -33.86
CA GLN A 206 -11.45 5.85 -33.62
C GLN A 206 -11.88 5.27 -32.26
N ALA A 207 -11.96 6.09 -31.22
CA ALA A 207 -12.45 5.67 -29.91
C ALA A 207 -13.90 5.13 -29.97
N LYS A 208 -14.78 5.79 -30.72
CA LYS A 208 -16.17 5.33 -30.95
C LYS A 208 -16.20 4.00 -31.69
N GLU A 209 -15.39 3.83 -32.72
CA GLU A 209 -15.28 2.56 -33.44
C GLU A 209 -14.83 1.43 -32.51
N THR A 210 -13.78 1.67 -31.72
CA THR A 210 -13.29 0.69 -30.74
C THR A 210 -14.36 0.36 -29.69
N ALA A 211 -15.10 1.35 -29.17
CA ALA A 211 -16.18 1.15 -28.21
C ALA A 211 -17.34 0.31 -28.77
N ASN A 212 -17.71 0.53 -30.05
CA ASN A 212 -18.73 -0.26 -30.73
C ASN A 212 -18.34 -1.74 -30.87
N ASN A 213 -17.05 -2.03 -30.97
CA ASN A 213 -16.51 -3.39 -31.08
C ASN A 213 -16.40 -4.12 -29.72
N ILE A 214 -16.77 -3.48 -28.61
CA ILE A 214 -16.81 -4.13 -27.30
C ILE A 214 -18.10 -4.95 -27.17
N GLU A 215 -17.97 -6.26 -27.05
CA GLU A 215 -19.11 -7.19 -26.95
C GLU A 215 -19.78 -7.18 -25.57
N ASP A 216 -18.98 -7.00 -24.51
CA ASP A 216 -19.47 -7.01 -23.14
C ASP A 216 -20.15 -5.66 -22.80
N PRO A 217 -21.45 -5.66 -22.45
CA PRO A 217 -22.20 -4.43 -22.21
C PRO A 217 -21.64 -3.54 -21.09
N ILE A 218 -21.00 -4.13 -20.07
CA ILE A 218 -20.42 -3.37 -18.95
C ILE A 218 -19.23 -2.56 -19.46
N TYR A 219 -18.32 -3.20 -20.21
CA TYR A 219 -17.16 -2.51 -20.77
C TYR A 219 -17.55 -1.55 -21.91
N GLN A 220 -18.58 -1.89 -22.70
CA GLN A 220 -19.09 -1.02 -23.76
C GLN A 220 -19.69 0.27 -23.17
N SER A 221 -20.52 0.16 -22.14
CA SER A 221 -21.08 1.33 -21.45
C SER A 221 -19.99 2.19 -20.83
N ALA A 222 -19.00 1.57 -20.17
CA ALA A 222 -17.84 2.27 -19.62
C ALA A 222 -17.00 2.98 -20.71
N ALA A 223 -16.88 2.39 -21.90
CA ALA A 223 -16.15 2.99 -23.02
C ALA A 223 -16.87 4.23 -23.55
N PHE A 224 -18.19 4.15 -23.79
CA PHE A 224 -18.98 5.31 -24.21
C PHE A 224 -19.02 6.40 -23.14
N LEU A 225 -19.00 6.04 -21.86
CA LEU A 225 -18.89 7.02 -20.78
C LEU A 225 -17.56 7.79 -20.83
N GLU A 226 -16.43 7.14 -21.11
CA GLU A 226 -15.15 7.84 -21.26
C GLU A 226 -15.14 8.80 -22.47
N ILE A 227 -15.80 8.41 -23.57
CA ILE A 227 -16.00 9.29 -24.73
C ILE A 227 -16.92 10.47 -24.34
N ALA A 228 -18.02 10.20 -23.62
CA ALA A 228 -18.98 11.21 -23.17
C ALA A 228 -18.38 12.25 -22.24
N LYS A 229 -17.33 11.94 -21.48
CA LYS A 229 -16.58 12.96 -20.70
C LYS A 229 -15.94 14.04 -21.57
N LYS A 230 -15.67 13.76 -22.85
CA LYS A 230 -15.11 14.72 -23.82
C LYS A 230 -16.17 15.32 -24.75
N ASP A 231 -17.19 14.54 -25.08
CA ASP A 231 -18.29 14.94 -25.95
C ASP A 231 -19.62 14.42 -25.38
N PRO A 232 -20.17 15.10 -24.33
CA PRO A 232 -21.36 14.62 -23.63
C PRO A 232 -22.60 14.56 -24.52
N GLU A 233 -22.79 15.56 -25.38
CA GLU A 233 -24.01 15.73 -26.18
C GLU A 233 -24.28 14.53 -27.13
N HIS A 234 -23.23 13.87 -27.62
CA HIS A 234 -23.37 12.82 -28.63
C HIS A 234 -23.20 11.39 -28.09
N ASN A 235 -22.63 11.21 -26.90
CA ASN A 235 -22.20 9.89 -26.43
C ASN A 235 -22.90 9.43 -25.16
N LEU A 236 -23.63 10.31 -24.45
CA LEU A 236 -24.44 9.88 -23.31
C LEU A 236 -25.56 8.92 -23.74
N THR A 237 -26.22 9.16 -24.88
CA THR A 237 -27.24 8.24 -25.41
C THR A 237 -26.66 6.86 -25.70
N ALA A 238 -25.49 6.78 -26.34
CA ALA A 238 -24.82 5.50 -26.61
C ALA A 238 -24.40 4.78 -25.31
N ALA A 239 -23.92 5.53 -24.31
CA ALA A 239 -23.61 4.99 -22.99
C ALA A 239 -24.85 4.40 -22.29
N SER A 240 -25.98 5.10 -22.37
CA SER A 240 -27.28 4.66 -21.83
C SER A 240 -27.81 3.41 -22.55
N GLU A 241 -27.75 3.37 -23.88
CA GLU A 241 -28.16 2.21 -24.67
C GLU A 241 -27.30 0.97 -24.36
N ALA A 242 -25.99 1.15 -24.14
CA ALA A 242 -25.11 0.09 -23.69
C ALA A 242 -25.43 -0.35 -22.25
N ALA A 243 -25.70 0.59 -21.34
CA ALA A 243 -26.10 0.31 -19.96
C ALA A 243 -27.40 -0.50 -19.89
N GLN A 244 -28.35 -0.22 -20.79
CA GLN A 244 -29.61 -0.96 -20.88
C GLN A 244 -29.41 -2.47 -21.17
N LYS A 245 -28.34 -2.82 -21.89
CA LYS A 245 -28.02 -4.22 -22.25
C LYS A 245 -27.33 -4.99 -21.12
N ILE A 246 -26.92 -4.33 -20.03
CA ILE A 246 -26.30 -4.99 -18.88
C ILE A 246 -27.35 -5.86 -18.17
N GLU A 247 -27.05 -7.15 -18.04
CA GLU A 247 -27.99 -8.14 -17.47
C GLU A 247 -28.16 -8.00 -15.96
N THR A 248 -27.11 -7.63 -15.24
CA THR A 248 -27.14 -7.50 -13.77
C THR A 248 -27.69 -6.13 -13.38
N PRO A 249 -28.83 -6.04 -12.63
CA PRO A 249 -29.42 -4.77 -12.25
C PRO A 249 -28.47 -3.82 -11.50
N PHE A 250 -27.56 -4.38 -10.69
CA PHE A 250 -26.58 -3.59 -9.96
C PHE A 250 -25.52 -2.94 -10.86
N ASP A 251 -24.97 -3.65 -11.86
CA ASP A 251 -23.99 -3.05 -12.77
C ASP A 251 -24.67 -2.12 -13.77
N GLN A 252 -25.92 -2.42 -14.16
CA GLN A 252 -26.77 -1.50 -14.90
C GLN A 252 -26.99 -0.19 -14.13
N PHE A 253 -27.33 -0.26 -12.83
CA PHE A 253 -27.44 0.92 -12.00
C PHE A 253 -26.13 1.72 -11.97
N LYS A 254 -24.98 1.08 -11.73
CA LYS A 254 -23.68 1.79 -11.68
C LYS A 254 -23.41 2.54 -12.98
N ALA A 255 -23.70 1.91 -14.12
CA ALA A 255 -23.53 2.53 -15.42
C ALA A 255 -24.40 3.79 -15.55
N TYR A 256 -25.70 3.69 -15.23
CA TYR A 256 -26.61 4.84 -15.26
C TYR A 256 -26.25 5.93 -14.24
N LEU A 257 -25.77 5.57 -13.05
CA LEU A 257 -25.32 6.56 -12.05
C LEU A 257 -24.15 7.38 -12.58
N GLU A 258 -23.16 6.73 -13.20
CA GLU A 258 -22.02 7.45 -13.78
C GLU A 258 -22.44 8.34 -14.96
N ILE A 259 -23.41 7.92 -15.76
CA ILE A 259 -24.02 8.75 -16.82
C ILE A 259 -24.72 9.97 -16.19
N ALA A 260 -25.54 9.76 -15.14
CA ALA A 260 -26.26 10.83 -14.45
C ALA A 260 -25.33 11.83 -13.75
N LYS A 261 -24.12 11.44 -13.35
CA LYS A 261 -23.10 12.36 -12.83
C LYS A 261 -22.58 13.34 -13.90
N LEU A 262 -22.59 12.96 -15.17
CA LEU A 262 -22.19 13.84 -16.27
C LEU A 262 -23.34 14.76 -16.70
N ASP A 263 -24.56 14.23 -16.75
CA ASP A 263 -25.77 15.01 -16.97
C ASP A 263 -26.96 14.42 -16.17
N PRO A 264 -27.38 15.08 -15.08
CA PRO A 264 -28.52 14.65 -14.27
C PRO A 264 -29.83 14.56 -15.05
N GLN A 265 -29.99 15.32 -16.13
CA GLN A 265 -31.21 15.31 -16.96
C GLN A 265 -31.25 14.11 -17.92
N CYS A 266 -30.10 13.51 -18.23
CA CYS A 266 -30.01 12.48 -19.25
C CYS A 266 -30.48 11.10 -18.75
N ASP A 267 -30.12 10.69 -17.53
CA ASP A 267 -30.42 9.30 -17.13
C ASP A 267 -30.58 9.01 -15.63
N LEU A 268 -30.96 10.00 -14.83
CA LEU A 268 -31.38 9.75 -13.44
C LEU A 268 -32.56 8.77 -13.38
N PHE A 269 -33.42 8.79 -14.41
CA PHE A 269 -34.56 7.88 -14.52
C PHE A 269 -34.15 6.43 -14.83
N GLY A 270 -33.16 6.20 -15.71
CA GLY A 270 -32.59 4.87 -15.93
C GLY A 270 -31.91 4.35 -14.67
N ALA A 271 -31.19 5.20 -13.94
CA ALA A 271 -30.63 4.87 -12.63
C ALA A 271 -31.73 4.43 -11.66
N LYS A 272 -32.78 5.25 -11.43
CA LYS A 272 -33.91 4.90 -10.55
C LYS A 272 -34.61 3.61 -10.97
N ARG A 273 -34.83 3.40 -12.27
CA ARG A 273 -35.44 2.16 -12.79
C ARG A 273 -34.58 0.94 -12.52
N ALA A 274 -33.27 1.02 -12.76
CA ALA A 274 -32.35 -0.07 -12.49
C ALA A 274 -32.39 -0.49 -11.00
N VAL A 275 -32.51 0.48 -10.10
CA VAL A 275 -32.65 0.26 -8.64
C VAL A 275 -33.94 -0.46 -8.27
N GLN A 276 -35.04 -0.10 -8.93
CA GLN A 276 -36.32 -0.76 -8.73
C GLN A 276 -36.29 -2.21 -9.24
N ASN A 277 -35.49 -2.47 -10.27
CA ASN A 277 -35.32 -3.81 -10.86
C ASN A 277 -34.27 -4.67 -10.13
N ILE A 278 -33.61 -4.17 -9.09
CA ILE A 278 -32.82 -5.04 -8.19
C ILE A 278 -33.85 -5.91 -7.45
N GLU A 279 -34.04 -7.14 -7.92
CA GLU A 279 -34.93 -8.12 -7.31
C GLU A 279 -34.29 -8.74 -6.06
N ILE A 280 -35.10 -8.79 -4.98
CA ILE A 280 -34.79 -9.32 -3.63
C ILE A 280 -34.36 -10.80 -3.61
N GLY A 281 -34.33 -11.45 -4.77
CA GLY A 281 -34.04 -12.88 -4.93
C GLY A 281 -32.67 -13.24 -5.51
N ASP A 282 -31.98 -12.31 -6.20
CA ASP A 282 -30.82 -12.66 -7.05
C ASP A 282 -29.46 -12.51 -6.37
N LEU A 283 -29.39 -11.87 -5.20
CA LEU A 283 -28.18 -11.81 -4.39
C LEU A 283 -28.24 -12.91 -3.33
N ARG A 284 -27.29 -13.87 -3.39
CA ARG A 284 -27.11 -14.97 -2.40
C ARG A 284 -26.96 -14.51 -0.93
N PHE A 285 -26.96 -13.21 -0.67
CA PHE A 285 -26.94 -12.59 0.64
C PHE A 285 -27.95 -11.42 0.67
N ILE A 286 -29.11 -11.64 1.30
CA ILE A 286 -30.17 -10.63 1.52
C ILE A 286 -29.61 -9.33 2.14
N PHE A 287 -28.55 -9.44 2.96
CA PHE A 287 -27.88 -8.32 3.64
C PHE A 287 -27.15 -7.35 2.71
N ASP A 288 -26.57 -7.81 1.61
CA ASP A 288 -25.83 -6.93 0.69
C ASP A 288 -26.78 -6.08 -0.17
N GLU A 289 -28.01 -6.54 -0.35
CA GLU A 289 -28.98 -5.93 -1.26
C GLU A 289 -29.67 -4.69 -0.69
N LEU A 290 -30.20 -4.75 0.53
CA LEU A 290 -30.83 -3.59 1.19
C LEU A 290 -29.82 -2.45 1.34
N ARG A 291 -28.61 -2.79 1.77
CA ARG A 291 -27.50 -1.84 1.90
C ARG A 291 -27.10 -1.27 0.55
N THR A 292 -27.09 -2.10 -0.50
CA THR A 292 -26.87 -1.66 -1.87
C THR A 292 -27.95 -0.66 -2.27
N LYS A 293 -29.23 -1.00 -2.15
CA LYS A 293 -30.34 -0.12 -2.52
C LYS A 293 -30.32 1.22 -1.79
N ILE A 294 -30.04 1.24 -0.49
CA ILE A 294 -29.89 2.49 0.28
C ILE A 294 -28.67 3.30 -0.18
N ARG A 295 -27.50 2.68 -0.33
CA ARG A 295 -26.29 3.37 -0.83
C ARG A 295 -26.53 4.00 -2.19
N VAL A 296 -27.17 3.23 -3.05
CA VAL A 296 -27.57 3.64 -4.39
C VAL A 296 -28.52 4.85 -4.31
N MET A 297 -29.58 4.80 -3.50
CA MET A 297 -30.49 5.94 -3.29
C MET A 297 -29.76 7.16 -2.72
N LEU A 298 -28.79 6.96 -1.82
CA LEU A 298 -27.95 8.05 -1.30
C LEU A 298 -27.04 8.65 -2.37
N GLU A 299 -26.51 7.86 -3.29
CA GLU A 299 -25.75 8.37 -4.44
C GLU A 299 -26.63 9.17 -5.40
N ILE A 300 -27.88 8.73 -5.62
CA ILE A 300 -28.88 9.50 -6.39
C ILE A 300 -29.22 10.80 -5.63
N ALA A 301 -29.38 10.76 -4.30
CA ALA A 301 -29.66 11.93 -3.46
C ALA A 301 -28.51 12.96 -3.46
N LYS A 302 -27.28 12.57 -3.78
CA LYS A 302 -26.20 13.56 -4.03
C LYS A 302 -26.46 14.42 -5.26
N ILE A 303 -27.19 13.88 -6.24
CA ILE A 303 -27.52 14.53 -7.52
C ILE A 303 -28.86 15.27 -7.40
N ASP A 304 -29.86 14.67 -6.75
CA ASP A 304 -31.17 15.26 -6.44
C ASP A 304 -31.53 15.09 -4.95
N PRO A 305 -31.08 16.00 -4.06
CA PRO A 305 -31.21 15.85 -2.61
C PRO A 305 -32.63 15.86 -2.07
N GLN A 306 -33.59 16.44 -2.80
CA GLN A 306 -34.94 16.67 -2.26
C GLN A 306 -35.84 15.45 -2.38
N HIS A 307 -35.74 14.67 -3.47
CA HIS A 307 -36.63 13.54 -3.70
C HIS A 307 -36.10 12.23 -3.13
N ASP A 308 -34.80 11.96 -3.28
CA ASP A 308 -34.29 10.61 -3.05
C ASP A 308 -33.83 10.36 -1.61
N LEU A 309 -33.56 11.42 -0.83
CA LEU A 309 -33.31 11.29 0.61
C LEU A 309 -34.57 10.86 1.38
N ALA A 310 -35.75 11.33 0.97
CA ALA A 310 -37.02 10.92 1.57
C ALA A 310 -37.31 9.44 1.33
N GLU A 311 -37.10 8.97 0.10
CA GLU A 311 -37.27 7.56 -0.28
C GLU A 311 -36.24 6.67 0.44
N ALA A 312 -34.97 7.08 0.52
CA ALA A 312 -33.95 6.35 1.29
C ALA A 312 -34.34 6.20 2.77
N LYS A 313 -34.89 7.26 3.39
CA LYS A 313 -35.39 7.24 4.77
C LYS A 313 -36.59 6.31 4.94
N GLU A 314 -37.52 6.30 3.98
CA GLU A 314 -38.67 5.40 4.00
C GLU A 314 -38.23 3.93 3.91
N TYR A 315 -37.30 3.61 3.00
CA TYR A 315 -36.71 2.27 2.91
C TYR A 315 -36.02 1.86 4.22
N ALA A 316 -35.17 2.71 4.78
CA ALA A 316 -34.50 2.44 6.06
C ALA A 316 -35.51 2.20 7.19
N GLN A 317 -36.61 2.96 7.23
CA GLN A 317 -37.66 2.80 8.22
C GLN A 317 -38.35 1.43 8.15
N ASN A 318 -38.51 0.88 6.94
CA ASN A 318 -39.19 -0.39 6.68
C ASN A 318 -38.29 -1.63 6.89
N ILE A 319 -37.00 -1.47 7.21
CA ILE A 319 -36.12 -2.59 7.55
C ILE A 319 -36.52 -3.19 8.90
N GLU A 320 -36.79 -4.49 8.96
CA GLU A 320 -37.20 -5.15 10.20
C GLU A 320 -36.03 -5.40 11.15
N ASP A 321 -34.89 -5.85 10.63
CA ASP A 321 -33.70 -6.16 11.45
C ASP A 321 -33.08 -4.86 12.03
N PRO A 322 -32.91 -4.76 13.36
CA PRO A 322 -32.38 -3.55 14.00
C PRO A 322 -30.96 -3.19 13.58
N ARG A 323 -30.11 -4.18 13.26
CA ARG A 323 -28.73 -3.94 12.83
C ARG A 323 -28.71 -3.40 11.41
N ASP A 324 -29.47 -3.99 10.50
CA ASP A 324 -29.56 -3.50 9.12
C ASP A 324 -30.19 -2.11 9.07
N LYS A 325 -31.20 -1.87 9.92
CA LYS A 325 -31.82 -0.55 10.09
C LYS A 325 -30.84 0.47 10.66
N PHE A 326 -30.01 0.10 11.65
CA PHE A 326 -28.93 0.94 12.14
C PHE A 326 -27.94 1.29 11.02
N ASP A 327 -27.46 0.29 10.28
CA ASP A 327 -26.50 0.50 9.19
C ASP A 327 -27.08 1.43 8.11
N ALA A 328 -28.36 1.28 7.78
CA ALA A 328 -29.09 2.14 6.87
C ALA A 328 -29.14 3.60 7.36
N PHE A 329 -29.60 3.82 8.60
CA PHE A 329 -29.69 5.17 9.17
C PHE A 329 -28.32 5.79 9.43
N LEU A 330 -27.29 5.00 9.73
CA LEU A 330 -25.92 5.48 9.85
C LEU A 330 -25.42 6.00 8.50
N GLU A 331 -25.60 5.25 7.40
CA GLU A 331 -25.23 5.73 6.06
C GLU A 331 -26.01 7.00 5.66
N ILE A 332 -27.31 7.07 5.99
CA ILE A 332 -28.11 8.29 5.81
C ILE A 332 -27.54 9.45 6.65
N ALA A 333 -27.18 9.20 7.92
CA ALA A 333 -26.62 10.20 8.81
C ALA A 333 -25.25 10.71 8.34
N LYS A 334 -24.47 9.94 7.57
CA LYS A 334 -23.26 10.46 6.92
C LYS A 334 -23.56 11.54 5.88
N PHE A 335 -24.75 11.48 5.28
CA PHE A 335 -25.22 12.44 4.27
C PHE A 335 -25.95 13.64 4.91
N ASP A 336 -26.77 13.41 5.94
CA ASP A 336 -27.49 14.44 6.71
C ASP A 336 -27.32 14.21 8.23
N PRO A 337 -26.16 14.61 8.82
CA PRO A 337 -25.85 14.33 10.21
C PRO A 337 -26.81 14.97 11.22
N GLN A 338 -27.45 16.07 10.85
CA GLN A 338 -28.29 16.85 11.76
C GLN A 338 -29.63 16.17 12.06
N HIS A 339 -30.16 15.36 11.14
CA HIS A 339 -31.51 14.81 11.26
C HIS A 339 -31.55 13.31 11.57
N ASP A 340 -30.57 12.53 11.09
CA ASP A 340 -30.70 11.06 11.10
C ASP A 340 -29.77 10.37 12.09
N LEU A 341 -28.83 11.10 12.69
CA LEU A 341 -27.97 10.55 13.74
C LEU A 341 -28.79 10.14 14.98
N ALA A 342 -29.87 10.86 15.30
CA ALA A 342 -30.79 10.49 16.38
C ALA A 342 -31.47 9.14 16.13
N LYS A 343 -31.90 8.88 14.88
CA LYS A 343 -32.49 7.60 14.47
C LYS A 343 -31.45 6.48 14.47
N ALA A 344 -30.23 6.75 14.01
CA ALA A 344 -29.13 5.80 14.11
C ALA A 344 -28.85 5.43 15.58
N LYS A 345 -28.81 6.42 16.49
CA LYS A 345 -28.68 6.20 17.95
C LYS A 345 -29.81 5.34 18.51
N GLU A 346 -31.06 5.61 18.14
CA GLU A 346 -32.22 4.81 18.54
C GLU A 346 -32.11 3.35 18.06
N CYS A 347 -31.77 3.16 16.78
CA CYS A 347 -31.62 1.82 16.20
C CYS A 347 -30.48 1.04 16.85
N ALA A 348 -29.33 1.69 17.12
CA ALA A 348 -28.23 1.09 17.87
C ALA A 348 -28.70 0.59 19.24
N GLY A 349 -29.53 1.37 19.95
CA GLY A 349 -30.12 0.98 21.23
C GLY A 349 -31.00 -0.28 21.16
N ASN A 350 -31.65 -0.52 20.03
CA ASN A 350 -32.54 -1.67 19.79
C ASN A 350 -31.83 -2.94 19.32
N ILE A 351 -30.52 -2.91 19.03
CA ILE A 351 -29.73 -4.11 18.71
C ILE A 351 -29.71 -5.04 19.92
N GLU A 352 -29.95 -6.33 19.75
CA GLU A 352 -29.94 -7.27 20.89
C GLU A 352 -28.53 -7.69 21.30
N ASP A 353 -27.65 -7.95 20.34
CA ASP A 353 -26.26 -8.36 20.59
C ASP A 353 -25.40 -7.19 21.12
N SER A 354 -24.85 -7.33 22.32
CA SER A 354 -24.06 -6.27 22.97
C SER A 354 -22.78 -5.92 22.22
N ASN A 355 -22.13 -6.87 21.53
CA ASN A 355 -20.93 -6.57 20.75
C ASN A 355 -21.27 -5.68 19.55
N MET A 356 -22.34 -6.02 18.83
CA MET A 356 -22.85 -5.24 17.71
C MET A 356 -23.34 -3.86 18.17
N LYS A 357 -23.98 -3.79 19.33
CA LYS A 357 -24.43 -2.52 19.92
C LYS A 357 -23.27 -1.60 20.29
N VAL A 358 -22.21 -2.13 20.90
CA VAL A 358 -20.99 -1.34 21.16
C VAL A 358 -20.38 -0.85 19.86
N ALA A 359 -20.26 -1.72 18.85
CA ALA A 359 -19.74 -1.34 17.53
C ALA A 359 -20.59 -0.22 16.91
N ALA A 360 -21.91 -0.31 17.00
CA ALA A 360 -22.83 0.71 16.51
C ALA A 360 -22.63 2.07 17.20
N PHE A 361 -22.54 2.10 18.53
CA PHE A 361 -22.27 3.34 19.28
C PHE A 361 -20.88 3.91 19.01
N LEU A 362 -19.87 3.07 18.78
CA LEU A 362 -18.53 3.52 18.39
C LEU A 362 -18.52 4.15 17.01
N GLU A 363 -19.23 3.57 16.05
CA GLU A 363 -19.39 4.18 14.73
C GLU A 363 -20.07 5.55 14.84
N ILE A 364 -21.14 5.68 15.65
CA ILE A 364 -21.76 6.97 15.96
C ILE A 364 -20.72 7.96 16.52
N ALA A 365 -19.88 7.54 17.47
CA ALA A 365 -18.87 8.39 18.09
C ALA A 365 -17.78 8.88 17.11
N LYS A 366 -17.45 8.09 16.08
CA LYS A 366 -16.52 8.51 15.02
C LYS A 366 -17.11 9.64 14.17
N PHE A 367 -18.44 9.69 14.01
CA PHE A 367 -19.13 10.72 13.23
C PHE A 367 -19.51 11.95 14.05
N ASP A 368 -19.74 11.80 15.34
CA ASP A 368 -20.08 12.87 16.27
C ASP A 368 -19.02 12.93 17.37
N PRO A 369 -17.97 13.78 17.22
CA PRO A 369 -16.92 13.93 18.22
C PRO A 369 -17.43 14.45 19.58
N GLN A 370 -18.67 14.96 19.64
CA GLN A 370 -19.33 15.37 20.89
C GLN A 370 -20.17 14.23 21.50
N TYR A 371 -20.21 13.06 20.84
CA TYR A 371 -20.97 11.93 21.32
C TYR A 371 -20.42 11.40 22.64
N ASP A 372 -21.31 11.29 23.62
CA ASP A 372 -20.99 10.67 24.90
C ASP A 372 -20.85 9.15 24.71
N LEU A 373 -19.66 8.62 25.00
CA LEU A 373 -19.38 7.18 24.94
C LEU A 373 -19.98 6.40 26.12
N THR A 374 -20.78 7.04 26.99
CA THR A 374 -21.39 6.39 28.17
C THR A 374 -22.22 5.16 27.80
N GLU A 375 -23.04 5.22 26.76
CA GLU A 375 -23.82 4.07 26.28
C GLU A 375 -22.91 2.95 25.77
N ALA A 376 -21.89 3.27 24.97
CA ALA A 376 -20.91 2.30 24.50
C ALA A 376 -20.19 1.61 25.69
N LYS A 377 -19.83 2.37 26.73
CA LYS A 377 -19.20 1.83 27.95
C LYS A 377 -20.13 0.90 28.72
N ASN A 378 -21.38 1.32 28.93
CA ASN A 378 -22.37 0.53 29.66
C ASN A 378 -22.65 -0.80 28.94
N GLU A 379 -22.70 -0.79 27.61
CA GLU A 379 -22.86 -2.03 26.83
C GLU A 379 -21.60 -2.89 26.81
N ALA A 380 -20.40 -2.27 26.74
CA ALA A 380 -19.15 -3.01 26.87
C ALA A 380 -19.08 -3.77 28.21
N GLN A 381 -19.55 -3.16 29.30
CA GLN A 381 -19.63 -3.81 30.62
C GLN A 381 -20.57 -5.03 30.64
N LYS A 382 -21.57 -5.09 29.77
CA LYS A 382 -22.52 -6.21 29.68
C LYS A 382 -21.99 -7.39 28.86
N ILE A 383 -20.91 -7.21 28.08
CA ILE A 383 -20.31 -8.30 27.30
C ILE A 383 -19.72 -9.34 28.25
N GLU A 384 -20.24 -10.56 28.20
CA GLU A 384 -19.82 -11.66 29.07
C GLU A 384 -18.44 -12.24 28.68
N ASP A 385 -18.11 -12.25 27.38
CA ASP A 385 -16.82 -12.74 26.90
C ASP A 385 -15.70 -11.71 27.20
N PRO A 386 -14.69 -12.05 28.03
CA PRO A 386 -13.68 -11.09 28.44
C PRO A 386 -12.82 -10.53 27.30
N TYR A 387 -12.62 -11.30 26.22
CA TYR A 387 -11.86 -10.83 25.06
C TYR A 387 -12.66 -9.76 24.30
N ASN A 388 -13.92 -10.05 23.98
CA ASN A 388 -14.80 -9.09 23.31
C ASN A 388 -15.04 -7.85 24.17
N GLN A 389 -15.15 -8.01 25.49
CA GLN A 389 -15.25 -6.89 26.42
C GLN A 389 -13.99 -6.00 26.38
N ALA A 390 -12.79 -6.61 26.40
CA ALA A 390 -11.54 -5.85 26.30
C ALA A 390 -11.38 -5.16 24.94
N PHE A 391 -11.78 -5.85 23.86
CA PHE A 391 -11.77 -5.28 22.51
C PHE A 391 -12.73 -4.08 22.41
N ALA A 392 -13.94 -4.20 22.97
CA ALA A 392 -14.89 -3.09 23.08
C ALA A 392 -14.29 -1.88 23.81
N PHE A 393 -13.68 -2.07 24.98
CA PHE A 393 -13.03 -0.97 25.71
C PHE A 393 -11.81 -0.39 24.99
N LEU A 394 -11.06 -1.21 24.27
CA LEU A 394 -9.96 -0.75 23.41
C LEU A 394 -10.46 0.15 22.29
N GLU A 395 -11.52 -0.25 21.58
CA GLU A 395 -12.10 0.57 20.51
C GLU A 395 -12.70 1.87 21.06
N ILE A 396 -13.29 1.85 22.26
CA ILE A 396 -13.67 3.06 23.01
C ILE A 396 -12.44 3.94 23.29
N ALA A 397 -11.33 3.36 23.73
CA ALA A 397 -10.09 4.09 24.00
C ALA A 397 -9.41 4.65 22.75
N LYS A 398 -9.61 4.04 21.57
CA LYS A 398 -9.14 4.61 20.29
C LYS A 398 -9.86 5.91 19.95
N VAL A 399 -11.14 6.05 20.33
CA VAL A 399 -11.95 7.25 20.08
C VAL A 399 -11.73 8.32 21.16
N ASP A 400 -11.58 7.91 22.43
CA ASP A 400 -11.25 8.81 23.55
C ASP A 400 -10.08 8.25 24.40
N PRO A 401 -8.83 8.52 23.99
CA PRO A 401 -7.63 8.00 24.65
C PRO A 401 -7.43 8.55 26.08
N GLN A 402 -7.88 9.77 26.36
CA GLN A 402 -7.55 10.47 27.61
C GLN A 402 -8.22 9.84 28.85
N HIS A 403 -9.31 9.07 28.68
CA HIS A 403 -10.12 8.58 29.81
C HIS A 403 -10.28 7.06 29.91
N HIS A 404 -9.84 6.26 28.92
CA HIS A 404 -10.24 4.85 28.84
C HIS A 404 -9.11 3.83 28.76
N ILE A 405 -7.86 4.24 28.61
CA ILE A 405 -6.71 3.30 28.58
C ILE A 405 -6.60 2.51 29.90
N THR A 406 -6.83 3.16 31.04
CA THR A 406 -6.79 2.48 32.35
C THR A 406 -7.86 1.39 32.46
N GLN A 407 -9.08 1.65 31.98
CA GLN A 407 -10.16 0.66 31.98
C GLN A 407 -9.89 -0.46 30.98
N ALA A 408 -9.41 -0.13 29.77
CA ALA A 408 -8.99 -1.13 28.78
C ALA A 408 -7.90 -2.05 29.35
N LYS A 409 -6.92 -1.51 30.09
CA LYS A 409 -5.90 -2.29 30.78
C LYS A 409 -6.48 -3.19 31.88
N GLN A 410 -7.37 -2.66 32.73
CA GLN A 410 -8.02 -3.45 33.78
C GLN A 410 -8.83 -4.60 33.19
N THR A 411 -9.56 -4.37 32.10
CA THR A 411 -10.30 -5.41 31.40
C THR A 411 -9.35 -6.42 30.75
N ALA A 412 -8.29 -5.95 30.08
CA ALA A 412 -7.27 -6.83 29.51
C ALA A 412 -6.64 -7.72 30.60
N GLN A 413 -6.42 -7.20 31.81
CA GLN A 413 -5.94 -7.99 32.95
C GLN A 413 -6.87 -9.15 33.32
N ASN A 414 -8.18 -9.01 33.10
CA ASN A 414 -9.18 -10.03 33.41
C ASN A 414 -9.36 -11.09 32.29
N ILE A 415 -8.73 -10.91 31.12
CA ILE A 415 -8.72 -11.93 30.07
C ILE A 415 -7.98 -13.18 30.59
N LYS A 416 -8.67 -14.32 30.55
CA LYS A 416 -8.14 -15.61 31.05
C LYS A 416 -7.08 -16.22 30.15
N THR A 417 -7.21 -16.05 28.84
CA THR A 417 -6.32 -16.63 27.83
C THR A 417 -5.18 -15.67 27.52
N ASN A 418 -3.94 -16.12 27.72
CA ASN A 418 -2.75 -15.27 27.56
C ASN A 418 -2.58 -14.73 26.12
N GLU A 419 -2.99 -15.47 25.10
CA GLU A 419 -2.93 -15.03 23.70
C GLU A 419 -3.82 -13.81 23.46
N TRP A 420 -5.06 -13.86 23.92
CA TRP A 420 -6.01 -12.76 23.84
C TRP A 420 -5.60 -11.58 24.72
N LYS A 421 -5.04 -11.87 25.90
CA LYS A 421 -4.47 -10.89 26.80
C LYS A 421 -3.33 -10.11 26.16
N LEU A 422 -2.42 -10.83 25.50
CA LEU A 422 -1.31 -10.22 24.76
C LEU A 422 -1.81 -9.30 23.64
N LEU A 423 -2.76 -9.78 22.82
CA LEU A 423 -3.33 -8.98 21.74
C LEU A 423 -3.96 -7.69 22.26
N ALA A 424 -4.72 -7.76 23.36
CA ALA A 424 -5.29 -6.58 23.99
C ALA A 424 -4.21 -5.58 24.45
N PHE A 425 -3.15 -6.04 25.11
CA PHE A 425 -2.06 -5.15 25.55
C PHE A 425 -1.26 -4.55 24.39
N LEU A 426 -1.01 -5.31 23.32
CA LEU A 426 -0.33 -4.79 22.13
C LEU A 426 -1.16 -3.69 21.45
N GLU A 427 -2.46 -3.89 21.32
CA GLU A 427 -3.35 -2.88 20.75
C GLU A 427 -3.47 -1.63 21.65
N ILE A 428 -3.54 -1.80 22.97
CA ILE A 428 -3.51 -0.67 23.91
C ILE A 428 -2.24 0.15 23.73
N ALA A 429 -1.09 -0.50 23.58
CA ALA A 429 0.19 0.18 23.44
C ALA A 429 0.38 0.89 22.07
N LYS A 430 -0.38 0.50 21.04
CA LYS A 430 -0.44 1.26 19.77
C LYS A 430 -1.10 2.63 19.96
N VAL A 431 -2.10 2.73 20.84
CA VAL A 431 -2.85 3.97 21.10
C VAL A 431 -2.10 4.88 22.06
N ASP A 432 -1.37 4.30 23.01
CA ASP A 432 -0.56 5.06 23.95
C ASP A 432 0.84 4.45 24.12
N PRO A 433 1.77 4.86 23.23
CA PRO A 433 3.13 4.35 23.23
C PRO A 433 3.99 4.84 24.40
N GLN A 434 3.54 5.89 25.11
CA GLN A 434 4.24 6.34 26.33
C GLN A 434 3.99 5.39 27.50
N HIS A 435 2.99 4.51 27.39
CA HIS A 435 2.73 3.51 28.39
C HIS A 435 3.57 2.25 28.22
N ASP A 436 4.01 1.76 29.37
CA ASP A 436 4.90 0.64 29.54
C ASP A 436 4.41 -0.62 28.82
N LEU A 437 5.20 -1.11 27.86
CA LEU A 437 5.01 -2.41 27.19
C LEU A 437 5.34 -3.61 28.10
N THR A 438 5.56 -3.37 29.40
CA THR A 438 5.97 -4.38 30.36
C THR A 438 4.98 -5.54 30.45
N GLU A 439 3.67 -5.30 30.52
CA GLU A 439 2.69 -6.39 30.57
C GLU A 439 2.70 -7.22 29.29
N ALA A 440 2.70 -6.57 28.12
CA ALA A 440 2.80 -7.27 26.83
C ALA A 440 4.08 -8.14 26.80
N ARG A 441 5.22 -7.57 27.22
CA ARG A 441 6.50 -8.28 27.27
C ARG A 441 6.46 -9.50 28.20
N GLN A 442 5.94 -9.34 29.42
CA GLN A 442 5.81 -10.46 30.36
C GLN A 442 4.97 -11.59 29.77
N ILE A 443 3.88 -11.26 29.08
CA ILE A 443 3.01 -12.26 28.47
C ILE A 443 3.72 -12.93 27.28
N VAL A 444 4.36 -12.18 26.38
CA VAL A 444 5.14 -12.75 25.26
C VAL A 444 6.21 -13.71 25.77
N GLU A 445 6.97 -13.30 26.80
CA GLU A 445 7.99 -14.12 27.43
C GLU A 445 7.40 -15.41 28.04
N SER A 446 6.23 -15.33 28.68
CA SER A 446 5.54 -16.50 29.24
C SER A 446 5.01 -17.47 28.18
N LEU A 447 4.48 -16.94 27.07
CA LEU A 447 3.89 -17.73 25.99
C LEU A 447 4.93 -18.33 25.07
N SER A 448 6.14 -17.75 25.02
CA SER A 448 7.14 -18.05 23.99
C SER A 448 6.58 -17.96 22.56
N SER A 449 5.60 -17.07 22.34
CA SER A 449 4.87 -16.96 21.06
C SER A 449 5.73 -16.26 20.00
N PRO A 450 6.12 -16.94 18.89
CA PRO A 450 6.86 -16.32 17.80
C PRO A 450 6.22 -15.05 17.25
N LYS A 451 4.89 -15.10 17.03
CA LYS A 451 4.13 -13.96 16.53
C LYS A 451 4.10 -12.83 17.55
N GLY A 452 3.87 -13.16 18.83
CA GLY A 452 3.86 -12.19 19.92
C GLY A 452 5.18 -11.41 20.04
N PHE A 453 6.32 -12.09 19.87
CA PHE A 453 7.63 -11.43 19.85
C PHE A 453 7.77 -10.47 18.67
N LEU A 454 7.33 -10.85 17.48
CA LEU A 454 7.42 -9.99 16.29
C LEU A 454 6.55 -8.75 16.45
N ASP A 455 5.29 -8.92 16.84
CA ASP A 455 4.34 -7.80 17.04
C ASP A 455 4.85 -6.83 18.13
N LEU A 456 5.42 -7.36 19.22
CA LEU A 456 6.04 -6.54 20.27
C LEU A 456 7.27 -5.78 19.76
N ILE A 457 8.15 -6.43 19.00
CA ILE A 457 9.41 -5.82 18.52
C ILE A 457 9.15 -4.76 17.46
N GLU A 458 8.20 -4.99 16.57
CA GLU A 458 7.76 -3.97 15.60
C GLU A 458 7.27 -2.72 16.33
N LEU A 459 6.44 -2.90 17.36
CA LEU A 459 5.94 -1.80 18.16
C LEU A 459 7.05 -1.11 18.97
N GLU A 460 7.91 -1.88 19.66
CA GLU A 460 9.05 -1.33 20.38
C GLU A 460 10.00 -0.58 19.46
N ALA A 461 10.26 -1.06 18.25
CA ALA A 461 11.19 -0.43 17.32
C ALA A 461 10.73 0.94 16.83
N GLN A 462 9.40 1.18 16.78
CA GLN A 462 8.82 2.48 16.43
C GLN A 462 9.11 3.56 17.48
N TYR A 463 9.17 3.19 18.77
CA TYR A 463 9.24 4.16 19.88
C TYR A 463 10.56 4.11 20.66
N ASP A 464 11.18 2.94 20.77
CA ASP A 464 12.39 2.67 21.52
C ASP A 464 13.17 1.50 20.91
N LEU A 465 13.89 1.81 19.83
CA LEU A 465 14.73 0.87 19.10
C LEU A 465 15.74 0.13 20.00
N ALA A 466 16.24 0.77 21.05
CA ALA A 466 17.19 0.17 21.98
C ALA A 466 16.52 -0.96 22.78
N LYS A 467 15.30 -0.74 23.28
CA LYS A 467 14.49 -1.80 23.93
C LYS A 467 14.16 -2.92 22.96
N ALA A 468 13.74 -2.59 21.73
CA ALA A 468 13.43 -3.59 20.71
C ALA A 468 14.62 -4.55 20.47
N LYS A 469 15.84 -4.02 20.38
CA LYS A 469 17.07 -4.82 20.28
C LYS A 469 17.33 -5.69 21.51
N LEU A 470 17.02 -5.21 22.72
CA LEU A 470 17.13 -6.04 23.94
C LEU A 470 16.11 -7.18 23.93
N THR A 471 14.89 -6.94 23.44
CA THR A 471 13.85 -7.95 23.30
C THR A 471 14.27 -9.02 22.28
N VAL A 472 14.83 -8.63 21.12
CA VAL A 472 15.39 -9.58 20.13
C VAL A 472 16.42 -10.52 20.77
N LYS A 473 17.31 -10.01 21.63
CA LYS A 473 18.35 -10.82 22.29
C LYS A 473 17.79 -11.90 23.22
N LYS A 474 16.55 -11.75 23.69
CA LYS A 474 15.87 -12.74 24.55
C LYS A 474 15.25 -13.88 23.75
N ILE A 475 15.09 -13.73 22.44
CA ILE A 475 14.48 -14.76 21.58
C ILE A 475 15.47 -15.92 21.41
N LYS A 476 15.03 -17.12 21.84
CA LYS A 476 15.83 -18.35 21.75
C LYS A 476 15.74 -19.01 20.38
N ASP A 477 14.58 -18.94 19.73
CA ASP A 477 14.38 -19.51 18.40
C ASP A 477 15.12 -18.68 17.33
N PRO A 478 16.07 -19.27 16.59
CA PRO A 478 16.90 -18.53 15.63
C PRO A 478 16.11 -18.00 14.42
N ASN A 479 15.05 -18.70 14.00
CA ASN A 479 14.19 -18.26 12.89
C ASN A 479 13.33 -17.05 13.32
N VAL A 480 12.76 -17.07 14.53
CA VAL A 480 12.03 -15.92 15.08
C VAL A 480 12.97 -14.75 15.32
N ARG A 481 14.16 -15.01 15.88
CA ARG A 481 15.18 -13.98 16.14
C ARG A 481 15.64 -13.31 14.85
N SER A 482 15.89 -14.07 13.78
CA SER A 482 16.30 -13.50 12.49
C SER A 482 15.20 -12.67 11.82
N LYS A 483 13.93 -13.07 11.92
CA LYS A 483 12.79 -12.24 11.49
C LYS A 483 12.68 -10.96 12.30
N ALA A 484 12.84 -11.05 13.62
CA ALA A 484 12.81 -9.88 14.48
C ALA A 484 13.98 -8.91 14.19
N LEU A 485 15.18 -9.44 13.93
CA LEU A 485 16.32 -8.64 13.45
C LEU A 485 16.03 -7.99 12.09
N LEU A 486 15.37 -8.69 11.17
CA LEU A 486 14.95 -8.10 9.89
C LEU A 486 14.02 -6.90 10.11
N GLU A 487 13.06 -6.97 11.05
CA GLU A 487 12.22 -5.81 11.38
C GLU A 487 13.04 -4.64 11.94
N ILE A 488 13.98 -4.91 12.87
CA ILE A 488 14.91 -3.90 13.39
C ILE A 488 15.69 -3.24 12.24
N VAL A 489 16.18 -4.02 11.27
CA VAL A 489 16.91 -3.50 10.11
C VAL A 489 16.06 -2.54 9.28
N LYS A 490 14.76 -2.81 9.09
CA LYS A 490 13.87 -1.90 8.36
C LYS A 490 13.76 -0.53 9.05
N PHE A 491 13.57 -0.51 10.37
CA PHE A 491 13.52 0.73 11.16
C PHE A 491 14.87 1.45 11.18
N GLU A 492 15.96 0.70 11.31
CA GLU A 492 17.30 1.29 11.31
C GLU A 492 17.70 1.84 9.95
N ALA A 493 17.31 1.19 8.85
CA ALA A 493 17.67 1.65 7.52
C ALA A 493 17.17 3.07 7.24
N GLN A 494 16.00 3.42 7.79
CA GLN A 494 15.40 4.76 7.68
C GLN A 494 16.15 5.84 8.46
N ASN A 495 16.82 5.48 9.55
CA ASN A 495 17.42 6.44 10.50
C ASN A 495 18.95 6.42 10.49
N ASN A 496 19.55 5.23 10.41
CA ASN A 496 20.98 4.98 10.46
C ASN A 496 21.34 3.69 9.69
N ILE A 497 21.64 3.88 8.41
CA ILE A 497 22.05 2.81 7.47
C ILE A 497 23.23 1.95 8.00
N ASN A 498 24.18 2.54 8.74
CA ASN A 498 25.32 1.78 9.27
C ASN A 498 24.90 0.82 10.38
N GLN A 499 24.03 1.28 11.30
CA GLN A 499 23.48 0.41 12.34
C GLN A 499 22.60 -0.69 11.73
N ALA A 500 21.80 -0.34 10.71
CA ALA A 500 21.02 -1.31 9.96
C ALA A 500 21.90 -2.41 9.36
N LYS A 501 23.05 -2.04 8.79
CA LYS A 501 24.04 -3.00 8.28
C LYS A 501 24.59 -3.92 9.37
N GLU A 502 24.95 -3.37 10.54
CA GLU A 502 25.43 -4.19 11.67
C GLU A 502 24.36 -5.19 12.14
N SER A 503 23.11 -4.73 12.27
CA SER A 503 21.96 -5.58 12.57
C SER A 503 21.74 -6.67 11.52
N ALA A 504 21.81 -6.34 10.22
CA ALA A 504 21.69 -7.30 9.13
C ALA A 504 22.83 -8.35 9.16
N GLN A 505 24.06 -7.92 9.49
CA GLN A 505 25.19 -8.83 9.64
C GLN A 505 25.02 -9.80 10.79
N SER A 506 24.32 -9.40 11.86
CA SER A 506 24.04 -10.23 13.04
C SER A 506 22.99 -11.32 12.80
N ILE A 507 22.28 -11.30 11.66
CA ILE A 507 21.39 -12.40 11.26
C ILE A 507 22.25 -13.64 10.96
N ASP A 508 21.89 -14.76 11.58
CA ASP A 508 22.61 -16.03 11.45
C ASP A 508 22.69 -16.48 9.98
N SER A 509 23.80 -17.10 9.58
CA SER A 509 24.06 -17.46 8.17
C SER A 509 23.15 -18.57 7.64
N ASP A 510 22.63 -19.42 8.52
CA ASP A 510 21.61 -20.43 8.19
C ASP A 510 20.24 -19.80 7.88
N GLN A 511 20.03 -18.53 8.25
CA GLN A 511 18.85 -17.73 7.95
C GLN A 511 19.07 -16.84 6.72
N ALA A 512 19.63 -17.42 5.65
CA ALA A 512 20.07 -16.72 4.44
C ALA A 512 18.97 -15.88 3.77
N GLU A 513 17.71 -16.34 3.84
CA GLU A 513 16.54 -15.61 3.34
C GLU A 513 16.37 -14.26 4.07
N ASN A 514 16.25 -14.28 5.40
CA ASN A 514 16.07 -13.08 6.20
C ASN A 514 17.27 -12.14 6.08
N LYS A 515 18.48 -12.69 5.98
CA LYS A 515 19.70 -11.90 5.77
C LYS A 515 19.73 -11.21 4.41
N SER A 516 19.34 -11.92 3.35
CA SER A 516 19.21 -11.35 2.00
C SER A 516 18.20 -10.22 1.99
N TYR A 517 17.02 -10.41 2.59
CA TYR A 517 16.00 -9.37 2.68
C TYR A 517 16.46 -8.18 3.53
N ALA A 518 17.21 -8.39 4.59
CA ALA A 518 17.74 -7.31 5.42
C ALA A 518 18.66 -6.37 4.60
N PHE A 519 19.60 -6.94 3.83
CA PHE A 519 20.46 -6.13 2.97
C PHE A 519 19.71 -5.46 1.82
N LEU A 520 18.68 -6.13 1.28
CA LEU A 520 17.80 -5.56 0.27
C LEU A 520 17.05 -4.32 0.80
N GLU A 521 16.48 -4.39 2.01
CA GLU A 521 15.77 -3.26 2.61
C GLU A 521 16.69 -2.07 2.85
N ILE A 522 17.92 -2.32 3.31
CA ILE A 522 18.95 -1.28 3.43
C ILE A 522 19.23 -0.62 2.08
N ALA A 523 19.36 -1.40 1.01
CA ALA A 523 19.65 -0.89 -0.33
C ALA A 523 18.46 -0.09 -0.89
N LYS A 524 17.22 -0.55 -0.71
CA LYS A 524 15.99 0.17 -1.10
C LYS A 524 15.94 1.57 -0.47
N VAL A 525 16.14 1.65 0.84
CA VAL A 525 16.14 2.95 1.54
C VAL A 525 17.28 3.83 1.03
N ALA A 526 18.47 3.27 0.84
CA ALA A 526 19.62 4.02 0.30
C ALA A 526 19.33 4.62 -1.08
N VAL A 527 18.68 3.87 -1.98
CA VAL A 527 18.27 4.32 -3.33
C VAL A 527 17.19 5.40 -3.27
N ASN A 528 16.16 5.24 -2.41
CA ASN A 528 15.08 6.23 -2.29
C ASN A 528 15.57 7.59 -1.76
N VAL A 529 16.53 7.58 -0.84
CA VAL A 529 17.20 8.82 -0.39
C VAL A 529 18.05 9.43 -1.51
N SER A 530 18.38 8.70 -2.57
CA SER A 530 19.05 9.22 -3.77
C SER A 530 18.11 9.88 -4.76
N SER A 531 16.87 9.39 -4.90
CA SER A 531 15.92 9.87 -5.90
C SER A 531 15.04 11.03 -5.43
N GLY A 532 14.91 11.24 -4.11
CA GLY A 532 14.09 12.31 -3.51
C GLY A 532 14.83 13.62 -3.19
N LEU A 533 16.04 13.83 -3.71
CA LEU A 533 16.86 15.04 -3.58
C LEU A 533 17.27 15.54 -4.97
#